data_AF-V5GSZ6-F1
#
_entry.id   AF-V5GSZ6-F1
#
_cell.length_a   1.000
_cell.length_b   1.000
_cell.length_c   1.000
_cell.angle_alpha   90.00
_cell.angle_beta   90.00
_cell.angle_gamma   90.00
#
_symmetry.space_group_name_H-M   'P 1'
#
loop_
_entity.id
_entity.type
_entity.pdbx_description
1 polymer ?
#
loop_
_entity_poly.entity_id
_entity_poly.type
_entity_poly.pdbx_seq_one_letter_code
_entity_poly.pdbx_strand_id
1 'polypeptide(L)'
;GLVVLPEQPWLACSPDGLMRYQGNTVVVEIKCPERCKNAPIIDKEGKTVLEYINFQAGELTLKKSHNYYTQLQLQLYIMNLSQAVFYPWSPQQDDKFFFVDRDM
;
A
#
# COMPACT_ATOMS: atom_id res chain seq x y z
N GLY A 1 10.39 9.82 5.63
CA GLY A 1 11.24 10.14 6.80
C GLY A 1 10.68 9.42 8.01
N LEU A 2 11.47 9.17 9.06
CA LEU A 2 11.01 8.39 10.21
C LEU A 2 10.07 9.22 11.11
N VAL A 3 8.90 8.65 11.41
CA VAL A 3 7.92 9.18 12.36
C VAL A 3 7.88 8.20 13.54
N VAL A 4 8.13 8.70 14.74
CA VAL A 4 8.08 7.91 15.99
C VAL A 4 6.79 8.25 16.72
N LEU A 5 6.09 7.23 17.23
CA LEU A 5 4.89 7.43 18.04
C LEU A 5 5.30 7.85 19.47
N PRO A 6 4.98 9.07 19.94
CA PRO A 6 5.48 9.56 21.24
C PRO A 6 5.04 8.70 22.43
N GLU A 7 3.83 8.14 22.39
CA GLU A 7 3.24 7.33 23.46
C GLU A 7 3.90 5.94 23.57
N GLN A 8 4.47 5.45 22.47
CA GLN A 8 5.15 4.16 22.36
C GLN A 8 6.41 4.35 21.52
N PRO A 9 7.49 4.93 22.08
CA PRO A 9 8.65 5.40 21.31
C PRO A 9 9.47 4.27 20.66
N TRP A 10 9.18 3.01 20.99
CA TRP A 10 9.71 1.83 20.29
C TRP A 10 8.97 1.53 18.97
N LEU A 11 7.85 2.22 18.68
CA LEU A 11 7.12 2.14 17.43
C LEU A 11 7.42 3.35 16.54
N ALA A 12 7.79 3.08 15.30
CA ALA A 12 8.04 4.10 14.30
C ALA A 12 7.70 3.58 12.90
N CYS A 13 7.40 4.49 11.97
CA CYS A 13 7.22 4.17 10.57
C CYS A 13 7.88 5.23 9.69
N SER A 14 8.24 4.86 8.46
CA SER A 14 8.64 5.81 7.44
C SER A 14 7.78 5.58 6.20
N PRO A 15 6.61 6.23 6.08
CA PRO A 15 5.84 6.17 4.85
C PRO A 15 6.65 6.78 3.70
N ASP A 16 6.40 6.33 2.47
CA ASP A 16 7.02 6.91 1.28
C ASP A 16 6.53 8.33 1.04
N GLY A 17 5.27 8.61 1.39
CA GLY A 17 4.72 9.96 1.31
C GLY A 17 3.43 10.18 2.09
N LEU A 18 3.00 11.43 2.08
CA LEU A 18 1.69 11.87 2.53
C LEU A 18 1.05 12.71 1.43
N MET A 19 -0.24 12.54 1.22
CA MET A 19 -1.00 13.35 0.27
C MET A 19 -2.31 13.86 0.86
N ARG A 20 -2.83 14.94 0.28
CA ARG A 20 -4.19 15.43 0.56
C ARG A 20 -5.15 14.79 -0.44
N TYR A 21 -6.18 14.12 0.07
CA TYR A 21 -7.22 13.52 -0.75
C TYR A 21 -8.58 13.79 -0.11
N GLN A 22 -9.47 14.46 -0.85
CA GLN A 22 -10.81 14.85 -0.38
C GLN A 22 -10.82 15.53 1.01
N GLY A 23 -9.86 16.40 1.28
CA GLY A 23 -9.72 17.11 2.56
C GLY A 23 -8.99 16.34 3.67
N ASN A 24 -8.76 15.04 3.50
CA ASN A 24 -8.05 14.19 4.46
C ASN A 24 -6.56 14.05 4.12
N THR A 25 -5.74 13.74 5.13
CA THR A 25 -4.36 13.29 4.92
C THR A 25 -4.36 11.78 4.75
N VAL A 26 -3.71 11.28 3.71
CA VAL A 26 -3.62 9.85 3.37
C VAL A 26 -2.16 9.45 3.28
N VAL A 27 -1.83 8.29 3.85
CA VAL A 27 -0.49 7.68 3.73
C VAL A 27 -0.29 7.20 2.30
N VAL A 28 0.91 7.37 1.74
CA VAL A 28 1.29 6.78 0.46
C VAL A 28 2.41 5.76 0.70
N GLU A 29 2.19 4.54 0.23
CA GLU A 29 3.16 3.45 0.26
C GLU A 29 3.34 2.90 -1.17
N ILE A 30 4.56 2.99 -1.68
CA ILE A 30 4.96 2.62 -3.04
C ILE A 30 5.84 1.38 -2.96
N LYS A 31 5.48 0.34 -3.72
CA LYS A 31 6.32 -0.87 -3.85
C LYS A 31 6.73 -1.07 -5.30
N CYS A 32 8.02 -1.22 -5.55
CA CYS A 32 8.57 -1.57 -6.87
C CYS A 32 9.11 -3.02 -6.85
N PRO A 33 8.25 -4.05 -7.01
CA PRO A 33 8.69 -5.44 -6.98
C PRO A 33 9.52 -5.80 -8.23
N GLU A 34 10.66 -6.46 -8.05
CA GLU A 34 11.53 -6.90 -9.17
C GLU A 34 10.77 -7.82 -10.16
N ARG A 35 9.81 -8.61 -9.67
CA ARG A 35 8.95 -9.45 -10.52
C ARG A 35 8.21 -8.64 -11.59
N CYS A 36 7.94 -7.36 -11.34
CA CYS A 36 7.24 -6.47 -12.27
C CYS A 36 8.16 -5.74 -13.26
N LYS A 37 9.48 -5.95 -13.20
CA LYS A 37 10.43 -5.34 -14.13
C LYS A 37 10.15 -5.69 -15.59
N ASN A 38 9.80 -6.95 -15.83
CA ASN A 38 9.50 -7.51 -17.16
C ASN A 38 8.08 -8.11 -17.25
N ALA A 39 7.23 -7.86 -16.26
CA ALA A 39 5.85 -8.35 -16.23
C ALA A 39 4.92 -7.27 -15.67
N PRO A 40 3.67 -7.19 -16.17
CA PRO A 40 2.68 -6.29 -15.61
C PRO A 40 2.26 -6.75 -14.20
N ILE A 41 1.62 -5.86 -13.45
CA ILE A 41 1.02 -6.17 -12.13
C ILE A 41 -0.11 -7.19 -12.32
N ILE A 42 -0.92 -6.98 -13.36
CA ILE A 42 -1.99 -7.87 -13.81
C ILE A 42 -1.80 -8.13 -15.30
N ASP A 43 -1.77 -9.40 -15.70
CA ASP A 43 -1.72 -9.81 -17.11
C ASP A 43 -3.08 -9.67 -17.83
N LYS A 44 -3.14 -10.05 -19.11
CA LYS A 44 -4.35 -9.92 -19.93
C LYS A 44 -5.45 -10.89 -19.49
N GLU A 45 -5.07 -11.97 -18.81
CA GLU A 45 -5.93 -13.01 -18.28
C GLU A 45 -6.41 -12.68 -16.85
N GLY A 46 -6.03 -11.53 -16.29
CA GLY A 46 -6.43 -11.11 -14.95
C GLY A 46 -5.64 -11.79 -13.83
N LYS A 47 -4.47 -12.36 -14.10
CA LYS A 47 -3.61 -12.95 -13.07
C LYS A 47 -2.51 -11.99 -12.66
N THR A 48 -2.09 -12.11 -11.40
CA THR A 48 -1.00 -11.31 -10.84
C THR A 48 0.16 -12.20 -10.40
N VAL A 49 1.38 -11.73 -10.65
CA VAL A 49 2.64 -12.34 -10.17
C VAL A 49 2.99 -11.93 -8.73
N LEU A 50 2.22 -10.98 -8.19
CA LEU A 50 2.42 -10.43 -6.86
C LEU A 50 1.61 -11.21 -5.84
N GLU A 51 2.30 -11.97 -5.00
CA GLU A 51 1.67 -12.84 -4.00
C GLU A 51 0.88 -12.08 -2.93
N TYR A 52 1.08 -10.78 -2.78
CA TYR A 52 0.39 -9.91 -1.84
C TYR A 52 -0.84 -9.21 -2.42
N ILE A 53 -1.07 -9.31 -3.73
CA ILE A 53 -2.22 -8.72 -4.41
C ILE A 53 -3.30 -9.77 -4.65
N ASN A 54 -4.55 -9.37 -4.46
CA ASN A 54 -5.71 -10.04 -5.03
C ASN A 54 -6.23 -9.19 -6.18
N PHE A 55 -6.61 -9.86 -7.27
CA PHE A 55 -7.38 -9.25 -8.35
C PHE A 55 -8.68 -10.04 -8.52
N GLN A 56 -9.81 -9.42 -8.22
CA GLN A 56 -11.13 -10.03 -8.32
C GLN A 56 -12.12 -8.99 -8.82
N ALA A 57 -12.98 -9.37 -9.78
CA ALA A 57 -14.03 -8.50 -10.34
C ALA A 57 -13.51 -7.13 -10.85
N GLY A 58 -12.26 -7.05 -11.33
CA GLY A 58 -11.67 -5.80 -11.82
C GLY A 58 -11.00 -4.94 -10.74
N GLU A 59 -11.07 -5.34 -9.48
CA GLU A 59 -10.53 -4.59 -8.35
C GLU A 59 -9.24 -5.21 -7.81
N LEU A 60 -8.28 -4.33 -7.48
CA LEU A 60 -7.04 -4.67 -6.81
C LEU A 60 -7.20 -4.46 -5.31
N THR A 61 -6.87 -5.48 -4.53
CA THR A 61 -6.80 -5.36 -3.07
C THR A 61 -5.53 -6.00 -2.54
N LEU A 62 -5.10 -5.54 -1.36
CA LEU A 62 -3.97 -6.12 -0.65
C LEU A 62 -4.47 -7.29 0.21
N LYS A 63 -3.77 -8.42 0.16
CA LYS A 63 -4.07 -9.57 1.03
C LYS A 63 -3.83 -9.19 2.49
N LYS A 64 -4.88 -9.28 3.31
CA LYS A 64 -4.80 -9.01 4.76
C LYS A 64 -3.80 -9.91 5.50
N SER A 65 -3.54 -11.11 4.98
CA SER A 65 -2.57 -12.06 5.54
C SER A 65 -1.10 -11.74 5.19
N HIS A 66 -0.83 -10.76 4.32
CA HIS A 66 0.52 -10.43 3.90
C HIS A 66 1.11 -9.30 4.76
N ASN A 67 2.42 -9.33 4.99
CA ASN A 67 3.13 -8.38 5.86
C ASN A 67 2.97 -6.90 5.45
N TYR A 68 2.81 -6.60 4.15
CA TYR A 68 2.53 -5.24 3.68
C TYR A 68 1.20 -4.69 4.21
N TYR A 69 0.20 -5.55 4.45
CA TYR A 69 -1.03 -5.11 5.08
C TYR A 69 -0.77 -4.69 6.52
N THR A 70 -0.04 -5.51 7.28
CA THR A 70 0.40 -5.16 8.64
C THR A 70 1.25 -3.89 8.66
N GLN A 71 2.14 -3.69 7.67
CA GLN A 71 2.95 -2.48 7.55
C GLN A 71 2.07 -1.23 7.39
N LEU A 72 1.08 -1.26 6.50
CA LEU A 72 0.13 -0.17 6.30
C LEU A 72 -0.70 0.10 7.55
N GLN A 73 -1.24 -0.93 8.19
CA GLN A 73 -2.01 -0.75 9.42
C GLN A 73 -1.16 -0.14 10.54
N LEU A 74 0.11 -0.52 10.66
CA LEU A 74 1.03 0.09 11.61
C LEU A 74 1.33 1.56 11.28
N GLN A 75 1.52 1.90 10.00
CA GLN A 75 1.66 3.29 9.56
C GLN A 75 0.41 4.12 9.91
N LEU A 76 -0.79 3.60 9.63
CA LEU A 76 -2.05 4.26 9.96
C LEU A 76 -2.24 4.45 11.47
N TYR A 77 -1.82 3.47 12.27
CA TYR A 77 -1.82 3.56 13.72
C TYR A 77 -0.87 4.65 14.23
N ILE A 78 0.41 4.59 13.84
CA ILE A 78 1.45 5.53 14.29
C ILE A 78 1.14 6.96 13.89
N MET A 79 0.59 7.16 12.70
CA MET A 79 0.29 8.50 12.16
C MET A 79 -1.10 8.99 12.55
N ASN A 80 -1.90 8.15 13.23
CA ASN A 80 -3.30 8.38 13.54
C ASN A 80 -4.15 8.83 12.33
N LEU A 81 -4.02 8.10 11.22
CA LEU A 81 -4.74 8.35 9.97
C LEU A 81 -5.76 7.23 9.70
N SER A 82 -6.79 7.54 8.91
CA SER A 82 -7.87 6.59 8.60
C SER A 82 -7.63 5.76 7.35
N GLN A 83 -6.76 6.22 6.44
CA GLN A 83 -6.62 5.60 5.13
C GLN A 83 -5.20 5.77 4.57
N ALA A 84 -4.79 4.76 3.80
CA ALA A 84 -3.56 4.76 3.00
C ALA A 84 -3.87 4.45 1.53
N VAL A 85 -2.97 4.86 0.65
CA VAL A 85 -2.86 4.39 -0.72
C VAL A 85 -1.70 3.43 -0.82
N PHE A 86 -1.96 2.26 -1.39
CA PHE A 86 -0.94 1.31 -1.78
C PHE A 86 -0.76 1.34 -3.30
N TYR A 87 0.47 1.54 -3.75
CA TYR A 87 0.83 1.66 -5.16
C TYR A 87 1.94 0.65 -5.51
N PRO A 88 1.58 -0.53 -6.03
CA PRO A 88 2.54 -1.40 -6.68
C PRO A 88 2.92 -0.79 -8.04
N TRP A 89 4.19 -0.48 -8.24
CA TRP A 89 4.71 0.09 -9.48
C TRP A 89 5.25 -1.00 -10.41
N SER A 90 5.01 -0.84 -11.72
CA SER A 90 5.61 -1.63 -12.79
C SER A 90 5.92 -0.73 -13.98
N PRO A 91 7.10 -0.84 -14.61
CA PRO A 91 7.36 -0.16 -15.87
C PRO A 91 6.60 -0.75 -17.07
N GLN A 92 5.92 -1.89 -16.89
CA GLN A 92 5.26 -2.63 -17.97
C GLN A 92 3.74 -2.43 -18.01
N GLN A 93 3.20 -1.57 -17.16
CA GLN A 93 1.76 -1.33 -17.06
C GLN A 93 1.48 0.08 -16.55
N ASP A 94 0.35 0.65 -16.97
CA ASP A 94 -0.14 1.92 -16.44
C ASP A 94 -0.31 1.88 -14.91
N ASP A 95 -0.23 3.07 -14.32
CA ASP A 95 -0.33 3.30 -12.89
C ASP A 95 -1.60 2.66 -12.29
N LYS A 96 -1.38 1.85 -11.26
CA LYS A 96 -2.43 1.17 -10.50
C LYS A 96 -2.21 1.38 -9.01
N PHE A 97 -3.20 1.93 -8.34
CA PHE A 97 -3.24 2.05 -6.89
C PHE A 97 -4.62 1.72 -6.37
N PHE A 98 -4.70 1.45 -5.07
CA PHE A 98 -5.95 1.26 -4.36
C PHE A 98 -5.82 1.75 -2.93
N PHE A 99 -6.96 2.06 -2.31
CA PHE A 99 -7.01 2.51 -0.94
C PHE A 99 -7.07 1.32 0.02
N VAL A 100 -6.47 1.49 1.20
CA VAL A 100 -6.53 0.58 2.33
C VAL A 100 -6.96 1.39 3.54
N ASP A 101 -8.11 1.02 4.11
CA ASP A 101 -8.64 1.67 5.29
C ASP A 101 -8.03 1.08 6.57
N ARG A 102 -7.98 1.89 7.62
CA ARG A 102 -7.58 1.45 8.95
C ARG A 102 -8.62 0.45 9.48
N ASP A 103 -8.14 -0.72 9.91
CA ASP A 103 -9.00 -1.66 10.63
C ASP A 103 -9.31 -1.08 12.03
N MET A 104 -10.58 -1.17 12.45
CA MET A 104 -11.07 -0.71 13.77
C MET A 104 -10.76 -1.71 14.89
#